data_AF-A0A7Y4ZHI3-F1
#
_entry.id   AF-A0A7Y4ZHI3-F1
#
_cell.length_a   1.000
_cell.length_b   1.000
_cell.length_c   1.000
_cell.angle_alpha   90.00
_cell.angle_beta   90.00
_cell.angle_gamma   90.00
#
_symmetry.space_group_name_H-M   'P 1'
#
loop_
_entity.id
_entity.type
_entity.pdbx_description
1 polymer ?
#
loop_
_entity_poly.entity_id
_entity_poly.type
_entity_poly.pdbx_seq_one_letter_code
_entity_poly.pdbx_strand_id
1 'polypeptide(L)'
;VLTLDCASNTGAPAFDVALVAPSSVSVSAPVFDAQSSVSTSTSQDLAVAWGSTPAAEVAVAISAGGTGKSVQARCAFPAGAGRGAVPAQVLASVQALGAATTSIVVSAESRKVQTLAGWDLTVTLQAYGIRAGGGAAGLAAGTLKFR
;
A
#
# COMPACT_ATOMS: atom_id res chain seq x y z
N VAL A 1 -19.18 0.38 -7.06
CA VAL A 1 -18.97 -1.04 -6.72
C VAL A 1 -18.54 -1.73 -8.00
N LEU A 2 -17.42 -2.44 -8.00
CA LEU A 2 -16.99 -3.30 -9.10
C LEU A 2 -17.41 -4.73 -8.76
N THR A 3 -18.02 -5.40 -9.74
CA THR A 3 -18.40 -6.80 -9.66
C THR A 3 -17.48 -7.59 -10.59
N LEU A 4 -16.87 -8.64 -10.08
CA LEU A 4 -16.05 -9.57 -10.87
C LEU A 4 -16.80 -10.89 -11.01
N ASP A 5 -17.19 -11.20 -12.24
CA ASP A 5 -17.82 -12.46 -12.62
C ASP A 5 -16.83 -13.28 -13.45
N CYS A 6 -16.37 -14.40 -12.89
CA CYS A 6 -15.50 -15.35 -13.55
C CYS A 6 -16.26 -16.65 -13.83
N ALA A 7 -16.72 -16.83 -15.07
CA ALA A 7 -17.30 -18.09 -15.52
C ALA A 7 -16.22 -19.17 -15.65
N SER A 8 -16.50 -20.38 -15.13
CA SER A 8 -15.54 -21.49 -15.15
C SER A 8 -15.65 -22.32 -16.43
N ASN A 9 -14.58 -22.36 -17.24
CA ASN A 9 -14.45 -23.31 -18.34
C ASN A 9 -13.36 -24.38 -18.07
N THR A 10 -12.65 -24.30 -16.93
CA THR A 10 -11.39 -25.06 -16.70
C THR A 10 -11.13 -25.54 -15.25
N GLY A 11 -12.16 -25.66 -14.40
CA GLY A 11 -12.03 -26.30 -13.07
C GLY A 11 -11.74 -25.38 -11.86
N ALA A 12 -11.55 -24.07 -12.07
CA ALA A 12 -11.66 -23.08 -10.99
C ALA A 12 -13.15 -22.84 -10.66
N PRO A 13 -13.56 -22.64 -9.39
CA PRO A 13 -14.96 -22.38 -9.07
C PRO A 13 -15.38 -21.00 -9.57
N ALA A 14 -16.58 -20.91 -10.15
CA ALA A 14 -17.18 -19.62 -10.47
C ALA A 14 -17.42 -18.83 -9.18
N PHE A 15 -17.12 -17.53 -9.19
CA PHE A 15 -17.32 -16.66 -8.03
C PHE A 15 -17.85 -15.30 -8.45
N ASP A 16 -18.64 -14.70 -7.56
CA ASP A 16 -19.10 -13.33 -7.66
C ASP A 16 -18.64 -12.55 -6.43
N VAL A 17 -17.91 -11.45 -6.65
CA VAL A 17 -17.46 -10.55 -5.60
C VAL A 17 -17.75 -9.11 -5.99
N ALA A 18 -18.51 -8.44 -5.13
CA ALA A 18 -18.71 -7.00 -5.17
C ALA A 18 -17.73 -6.30 -4.21
N LEU A 19 -16.92 -5.38 -4.74
CA LEU A 19 -16.03 -4.53 -3.96
C LEU A 19 -16.31 -3.06 -4.23
N VAL A 20 -16.27 -2.22 -3.19
CA VAL A 20 -16.27 -0.78 -3.36
C VAL A 20 -14.88 -0.36 -3.83
N ALA A 21 -14.79 0.28 -5.00
CA ALA A 21 -13.54 0.86 -5.45
C ALA A 21 -13.09 1.91 -4.42
N PRO A 22 -11.90 1.78 -3.83
CA PRO A 22 -11.43 2.76 -2.87
C PRO A 22 -11.26 4.12 -3.57
N SER A 23 -11.59 5.21 -2.88
CA SER A 23 -11.14 6.52 -3.30
C SER A 23 -9.66 6.69 -2.94
N SER A 24 -9.04 7.77 -3.42
CA SER A 24 -7.70 8.17 -2.98
C SER A 24 -7.61 8.30 -1.46
N VAL A 25 -6.39 8.09 -0.93
CA VAL A 25 -6.05 8.37 0.47
C VAL A 25 -5.21 9.64 0.53
N SER A 26 -5.61 10.59 1.37
CA SER A 26 -4.80 11.77 1.66
C SER A 26 -3.87 11.46 2.83
N VAL A 27 -2.57 11.32 2.57
CA VAL A 27 -1.57 11.12 3.62
C VAL A 27 -1.23 12.49 4.24
N SER A 28 -1.47 12.63 5.54
CA SER A 28 -1.17 13.85 6.29
C SER A 28 0.20 13.79 6.96
N ALA A 29 0.75 12.60 7.18
CA ALA A 29 2.11 12.40 7.64
C ALA A 29 2.67 11.04 7.20
N PRO A 30 3.96 10.94 6.88
CA PRO A 30 4.83 12.08 6.59
C PRO A 30 4.37 12.75 5.27
N VAL A 31 4.65 14.04 5.12
CA VAL A 31 4.29 14.78 3.90
C VAL A 31 5.28 14.42 2.81
N PHE A 32 4.81 13.67 1.81
CA PHE A 32 5.56 13.40 0.59
C PHE A 32 5.19 14.45 -0.46
N ASP A 33 5.96 15.53 -0.54
CA ASP A 33 5.91 16.38 -1.74
C ASP A 33 6.76 15.74 -2.86
N ALA A 34 6.45 16.05 -4.12
CA ALA A 34 7.03 15.38 -5.29
C ALA A 34 8.56 15.50 -5.43
N GLN A 35 9.23 16.32 -4.61
CA GLN A 35 10.68 16.51 -4.62
C GLN A 35 11.34 16.24 -3.26
N SER A 36 10.54 16.03 -2.21
CA SER A 36 11.01 15.79 -0.85
C SER A 36 11.35 14.32 -0.62
N SER A 37 12.40 14.12 0.16
CA SER A 37 12.66 12.85 0.82
C SER A 37 12.29 12.97 2.30
N VAL A 38 11.63 11.95 2.81
CA VAL A 38 11.34 11.85 4.24
C VAL A 38 12.51 11.16 4.91
N SER A 39 13.12 11.82 5.88
CA SER A 39 14.14 11.20 6.70
C SER A 39 13.52 10.12 7.58
N THR A 40 14.12 8.94 7.61
CA THR A 40 13.71 7.84 8.51
C THR A 40 14.93 7.20 9.15
N SER A 41 14.71 6.47 10.25
CA SER A 41 15.72 5.64 10.90
C SER A 41 15.22 4.20 10.93
N THR A 42 16.15 3.25 11.05
CA THR A 42 15.85 1.82 11.29
C THR A 42 15.81 1.47 12.78
N SER A 43 15.96 2.48 13.64
CA SER A 43 15.84 2.36 15.10
C SER A 43 14.44 2.70 15.64
N GLN A 44 13.57 3.24 14.80
CA GLN A 44 12.24 3.73 15.17
C GLN A 44 11.22 3.36 14.10
N ASP A 45 9.97 3.18 14.52
CA ASP A 45 8.87 2.95 13.59
C ASP A 45 8.57 4.21 12.78
N LEU A 46 8.28 4.04 11.49
CA LEU A 46 7.81 5.13 10.65
C LEU A 46 6.31 5.31 10.84
N ALA A 47 5.92 6.38 11.53
CA ALA A 47 4.53 6.76 11.68
C ALA A 47 3.97 7.30 10.34
N VAL A 48 2.80 6.78 9.95
CA VAL A 48 2.04 7.22 8.77
C VAL A 48 0.64 7.60 9.24
N ALA A 49 0.12 8.74 8.78
CA ALA A 49 -1.21 9.24 9.10
C ALA A 49 -1.94 9.65 7.82
N TRP A 50 -3.26 9.48 7.81
CA TRP A 50 -4.10 9.76 6.66
C TRP A 50 -5.47 10.29 7.07
N GLY A 51 -6.10 11.03 6.15
CA GLY A 51 -7.50 11.41 6.25
C GLY A 51 -8.44 10.22 6.04
N SER A 52 -9.71 10.38 6.39
CA SER A 52 -10.73 9.34 6.20
C SER A 52 -10.79 8.86 4.74
N THR A 53 -10.90 7.56 4.54
CA THR A 53 -11.14 6.94 3.23
C THR A 53 -12.25 5.89 3.36
N PRO A 54 -13.14 5.72 2.35
CA PRO A 54 -14.17 4.68 2.33
C PRO A 54 -13.60 3.28 2.09
N ALA A 55 -12.29 3.15 1.83
CA ALA A 55 -11.61 1.88 1.71
C ALA A 55 -11.62 1.10 3.03
N ALA A 56 -11.43 -0.22 2.97
CA ALA A 56 -11.32 -1.04 4.16
C ALA A 56 -9.94 -0.87 4.83
N GLU A 57 -8.91 -0.73 4.01
CA GLU A 57 -7.52 -0.70 4.46
C GLU A 57 -6.75 0.46 3.79
N VAL A 58 -5.69 0.89 4.47
CA VAL A 58 -4.61 1.68 3.88
C VAL A 58 -3.36 0.82 3.89
N ALA A 59 -2.79 0.61 2.71
CA ALA A 59 -1.56 -0.13 2.52
C ALA A 59 -0.38 0.82 2.36
N VAL A 60 0.71 0.52 3.05
CA VAL A 60 2.01 1.18 2.91
C VAL A 60 2.97 0.15 2.32
N ALA A 61 3.39 0.38 1.08
CA ALA A 61 4.37 -0.44 0.38
C ALA A 61 5.71 0.31 0.32
N ILE A 62 6.78 -0.36 0.72
CA ILE A 62 8.15 0.17 0.63
C ILE A 62 8.93 -0.76 -0.26
N SER A 63 9.57 -0.23 -1.28
CA SER A 63 10.42 -0.98 -2.20
C SER A 63 11.82 -0.42 -2.28
N ALA A 64 12.79 -1.32 -2.34
CA ALA A 64 14.19 -1.01 -2.57
C ALA A 64 14.78 -1.98 -3.59
N GLY A 65 15.73 -1.49 -4.38
CA GLY A 65 16.49 -2.28 -5.34
C GLY A 65 17.98 -2.04 -5.17
N GLY A 66 18.76 -3.10 -5.37
CA GLY A 66 20.21 -3.09 -5.48
C GLY A 66 20.65 -4.01 -6.61
N THR A 67 21.95 -4.16 -6.85
CA THR A 67 22.48 -4.96 -7.96
C THR A 67 21.96 -6.41 -7.89
N GLY A 68 21.03 -6.75 -8.78
CA GLY A 68 20.44 -8.09 -8.90
C GLY A 68 19.45 -8.50 -7.80
N LYS A 69 19.05 -7.58 -6.90
CA LYS A 69 18.13 -7.87 -5.79
C LYS A 69 17.09 -6.76 -5.62
N SER A 70 15.89 -7.15 -5.21
CA SER A 70 14.86 -6.20 -4.78
C SER A 70 14.15 -6.73 -3.54
N VAL A 71 13.61 -5.82 -2.73
CA VAL A 71 12.72 -6.14 -1.61
C VAL A 71 11.50 -5.26 -1.74
N GLN A 72 10.36 -5.83 -1.37
CA GLN A 72 9.13 -5.11 -1.15
C GLN A 72 8.58 -5.52 0.20
N ALA A 73 8.36 -4.54 1.06
CA ALA A 73 7.59 -4.70 2.27
C ALA A 73 6.21 -4.08 2.08
N ARG A 74 5.17 -4.72 2.62
CA ARG A 74 3.81 -4.19 2.60
C ARG A 74 3.21 -4.29 3.99
N CYS A 75 2.84 -3.15 4.55
CA CYS A 75 2.05 -3.06 5.78
C CYS A 75 0.61 -2.67 5.42
N ALA A 76 -0.38 -3.27 6.05
CA ALA A 76 -1.79 -2.91 5.87
C ALA A 76 -2.38 -2.51 7.21
N PHE A 77 -3.14 -1.42 7.22
CA PHE A 77 -3.75 -0.85 8.40
C PHE A 77 -5.25 -0.65 8.16
N PRO A 78 -6.11 -0.79 9.19
CA PRO A 78 -7.52 -0.43 9.07
C PRO A 78 -7.66 1.03 8.66
N ALA A 79 -8.41 1.31 7.60
CA ALA A 79 -8.56 2.67 7.08
C ALA A 79 -9.13 3.64 8.13
N GLY A 80 -10.09 3.16 8.95
CA GLY A 80 -10.72 3.93 10.03
C GLY A 80 -9.79 4.30 11.19
N ALA A 81 -8.57 3.74 11.25
CA ALA A 81 -7.59 4.12 12.28
C ALA A 81 -7.02 5.52 12.07
N GLY A 82 -7.02 6.02 10.83
CA GLY A 82 -6.41 7.31 10.44
C GLY A 82 -4.88 7.37 10.60
N ARG A 83 -4.25 6.29 11.07
CA ARG A 83 -2.82 6.17 11.29
C ARG A 83 -2.34 4.72 11.36
N GLY A 84 -1.06 4.53 11.10
CA GLY A 84 -0.35 3.26 11.19
C GLY A 84 1.14 3.50 11.47
N ALA A 85 1.85 2.44 11.83
CA ALA A 85 3.28 2.48 12.06
C ALA A 85 3.94 1.36 11.27
N VAL A 86 4.87 1.71 10.37
CA VAL A 86 5.72 0.71 9.70
C VAL A 86 6.83 0.33 10.68
N PRO A 87 6.95 -0.95 11.08
CA PRO A 87 7.91 -1.35 12.09
C PRO A 87 9.36 -1.08 11.68
N ALA A 88 10.19 -0.68 12.65
CA ALA A 88 11.62 -0.46 12.47
C ALA A 88 12.34 -1.67 11.84
N GLN A 89 11.92 -2.89 12.17
CA GLN A 89 12.49 -4.13 11.65
C GLN A 89 12.20 -4.31 10.15
N VAL A 90 11.05 -3.83 9.68
CA VAL A 90 10.71 -3.81 8.25
C VAL A 90 11.62 -2.81 7.53
N LEU A 91 11.77 -1.61 8.10
CA LEU A 91 12.66 -0.58 7.58
C LEU A 91 14.12 -1.04 7.52
N ALA A 92 14.60 -1.74 8.55
CA ALA A 92 15.93 -2.36 8.59
C ALA A 92 16.12 -3.39 7.48
N SER A 93 15.12 -4.25 7.27
CA SER A 93 15.15 -5.27 6.21
C SER A 93 15.22 -4.64 4.81
N VAL A 94 14.55 -3.50 4.62
CA VAL A 94 14.60 -2.73 3.37
C VAL A 94 15.97 -2.06 3.20
N GLN A 95 16.49 -1.40 4.24
CA GLN A 95 17.80 -0.73 4.21
C GLN A 95 18.95 -1.71 3.94
N ALA A 96 18.87 -2.94 4.46
CA ALA A 96 19.89 -3.97 4.33
C ALA A 96 20.21 -4.36 2.86
N LEU A 97 19.34 -4.05 1.89
CA LEU A 97 19.64 -4.21 0.46
C LEU A 97 20.57 -3.13 -0.11
N GLY A 98 21.07 -2.21 0.71
CA GLY A 98 22.09 -1.23 0.33
C GLY A 98 21.53 0.05 -0.30
N ALA A 99 20.22 0.24 -0.25
CA ALA A 99 19.58 1.44 -0.78
C ALA A 99 19.54 2.55 0.29
N ALA A 100 20.37 3.59 0.14
CA ALA A 100 20.32 4.79 0.98
C ALA A 100 18.98 5.55 0.83
N THR A 101 18.31 5.35 -0.30
CA THR A 101 17.00 5.92 -0.64
C THR A 101 16.06 4.85 -1.15
N THR A 102 14.82 4.82 -0.66
CA THR A 102 13.84 3.80 -1.03
C THR A 102 12.49 4.40 -1.37
N SER A 103 11.76 3.74 -2.27
CA SER A 103 10.44 4.22 -2.66
C SER A 103 9.42 3.80 -1.62
N ILE A 104 8.52 4.71 -1.26
CA ILE A 104 7.35 4.43 -0.44
C ILE A 104 6.09 4.83 -1.20
N VAL A 105 5.08 4.00 -1.10
CA VAL A 105 3.77 4.16 -1.72
C VAL A 105 2.72 3.90 -0.66
N VAL A 106 1.77 4.83 -0.51
CA VAL A 106 0.60 4.66 0.36
C VAL A 106 -0.66 4.69 -0.52
N SER A 107 -1.46 3.64 -0.42
CA SER A 107 -2.68 3.43 -1.20
C SER A 107 -3.84 3.03 -0.31
N ALA A 108 -5.05 3.42 -0.71
CA ALA A 108 -6.28 2.88 -0.15
C ALA A 108 -6.68 1.60 -0.88
N GLU A 109 -7.10 0.60 -0.13
CA GLU A 109 -7.39 -0.73 -0.65
C GLU A 109 -8.71 -1.28 -0.11
N SER A 110 -9.45 -1.93 -1.00
CA SER A 110 -10.58 -2.78 -0.64
C SER A 110 -10.19 -4.22 -0.92
N ARG A 111 -10.30 -5.09 0.09
CA ARG A 111 -9.88 -6.50 0.00
C ARG A 111 -11.03 -7.42 0.39
N LYS A 112 -11.23 -8.48 -0.39
CA LYS A 112 -12.09 -9.61 -0.05
C LYS A 112 -11.26 -10.88 -0.12
N VAL A 113 -11.29 -11.66 0.96
CA VAL A 113 -10.77 -13.03 0.99
C VAL A 113 -11.97 -13.96 1.14
N GLN A 114 -12.01 -15.02 0.34
CA GLN A 114 -13.02 -16.07 0.46
C GLN A 114 -12.43 -17.42 0.09
N THR A 115 -12.87 -18.46 0.78
CA THR A 115 -12.54 -19.84 0.41
C THR A 115 -13.73 -20.44 -0.32
N LEU A 116 -13.51 -20.96 -1.52
CA LEU A 116 -14.57 -21.53 -2.37
C LEU A 116 -14.08 -22.83 -3.00
N ALA A 117 -14.81 -23.93 -2.80
CA ALA A 117 -14.46 -25.26 -3.32
C ALA A 117 -12.98 -25.67 -3.06
N GLY A 118 -12.43 -25.29 -1.90
CA GLY A 118 -11.04 -25.56 -1.53
C GLY A 118 -10.00 -24.57 -2.08
N TRP A 119 -10.43 -23.53 -2.79
CA TRP A 119 -9.57 -22.44 -3.27
C TRP A 119 -9.64 -21.23 -2.35
N ASP A 120 -8.50 -20.67 -1.98
CA ASP A 120 -8.42 -19.37 -1.31
C ASP A 120 -8.31 -18.25 -2.34
N LEU A 121 -9.42 -17.54 -2.55
CA LEU A 121 -9.51 -16.41 -3.46
C LEU A 121 -9.29 -15.11 -2.69
N THR A 122 -8.33 -14.30 -3.15
CA THR A 122 -8.15 -12.92 -2.69
C THR A 122 -8.39 -11.96 -3.83
N VAL A 123 -9.36 -11.08 -3.69
CA VAL A 123 -9.65 -9.99 -4.61
C VAL A 123 -9.30 -8.68 -3.94
N THR A 124 -8.47 -7.87 -4.59
CA THR A 124 -8.06 -6.55 -4.08
C THR A 124 -8.32 -5.49 -5.13
N LEU A 125 -8.99 -4.40 -4.74
CA LEU A 125 -9.05 -3.16 -5.52
C LEU A 125 -8.19 -2.11 -4.85
N GLN A 126 -7.38 -1.44 -5.66
CA GLN A 126 -6.45 -0.43 -5.20
C GLN A 126 -6.67 0.84 -6.01
N ALA A 127 -6.69 1.98 -5.33
CA ALA A 127 -6.74 3.27 -6.02
C ALA A 127 -5.33 3.63 -6.50
N TYR A 128 -5.10 3.52 -7.81
CA TYR A 128 -3.87 3.99 -8.46
C TYR A 128 -4.15 5.31 -9.18
N GLY A 129 -3.47 6.37 -8.73
CA GLY A 129 -3.45 7.65 -9.43
C GLY A 129 -2.30 8.48 -8.91
N ILE A 130 -1.17 8.50 -9.63
CA ILE A 130 -0.09 9.43 -9.34
C ILE A 130 -0.48 10.76 -9.99
N ARG A 131 -0.76 11.80 -9.21
CA ARG A 131 -0.83 13.16 -9.75
C ARG A 131 0.34 13.97 -9.20
N ALA A 132 1.19 14.45 -10.09
CA ALA A 132 2.16 15.48 -9.77
C ALA A 132 1.40 16.77 -9.46
N GLY A 133 1.43 17.21 -8.19
CA GLY A 133 0.88 18.51 -7.77
C GLY A 133 -0.37 18.42 -6.91
N GLY A 134 -0.16 18.35 -5.58
CA GLY A 134 -0.94 19.02 -4.51
C GLY A 134 -2.47 18.91 -4.42
N GLY A 135 -3.15 18.23 -5.35
CA GLY A 135 -4.60 18.07 -5.36
C GLY A 135 -5.04 16.80 -4.62
N ALA A 136 -6.17 16.88 -3.91
CA ALA A 136 -6.74 15.89 -2.99
C ALA A 136 -7.11 14.50 -3.58
N ALA A 137 -6.55 14.09 -4.72
CA ALA A 137 -6.86 12.82 -5.35
C ALA A 137 -5.61 12.14 -5.92
N GLY A 138 -5.05 11.19 -5.17
CA GLY A 138 -4.00 10.30 -5.67
C GLY A 138 -3.32 9.43 -4.62
N LEU A 139 -2.55 8.46 -5.12
CA LEU A 139 -1.56 7.66 -4.40
C LEU A 139 -0.50 8.60 -3.80
N ALA A 140 -0.20 8.45 -2.51
CA ALA A 140 0.90 9.20 -1.90
C ALA A 140 2.20 8.40 -2.13
N ALA A 141 3.03 8.88 -3.04
CA ALA A 141 4.36 8.33 -3.30
C ALA A 141 5.43 9.30 -2.83
N GLY A 142 6.53 8.76 -2.33
CA GLY A 142 7.70 9.55 -2.00
C GLY A 142 8.95 8.70 -1.88
N THR A 143 10.03 9.34 -1.45
CA THR A 143 11.30 8.67 -1.18
C THR A 143 11.61 8.74 0.31
N LEU A 144 11.94 7.61 0.92
CA LEU A 144 12.54 7.55 2.25
C LEU A 144 14.05 7.68 2.12
N LYS A 145 14.68 8.46 2.99
CA LYS A 145 16.13 8.57 3.13
C LYS A 145 16.53 8.06 4.51
N PHE A 146 17.28 6.96 4.54
CA PHE A 146 17.78 6.40 5.79
C PHE A 146 18.94 7.25 6.32
N ARG A 147 18.92 7.55 7.62
CA ARG A 147 20.00 8.22 8.35
C ARG A 147 20.51 7.35 9.50
#